data_AF-A0AAJ3Z3S7-F1
#
_entry.id   AF-A0AAJ3Z3S7-F1
#
_cell.length_a   1.000
_cell.length_b   1.000
_cell.length_c   1.000
_cell.angle_alpha   90.00
_cell.angle_beta   90.00
_cell.angle_gamma   90.00
#
_symmetry.space_group_name_H-M   'P 1'
#
loop_
_entity.id
_entity.type
_entity.pdbx_description
1 polymer ?
#
loop_
_entity_poly.entity_id
_entity_poly.type
_entity_poly.pdbx_seq_one_letter_code
_entity_poly.pdbx_strand_id
1 'polypeptide(L)'
;MRHFPKWMIVIVLGFILIGTIVFTTMQSYRYNDMTKQMKEAAQVAINKNIDKSIRVDETKLSFVETEFEKDFKSLFNKNQNFKVKSFSFDYLKSSDGFYKAIKIKVIDDQDSPYQITFVSDFLND
;
A
#
# COMPACT_ATOMS: atom_id res chain seq x y z
N MET A 1 -45.03 -21.76 15.88
CA MET A 1 -44.31 -20.69 15.14
C MET A 1 -45.28 -19.73 14.42
N ARG A 2 -46.28 -19.13 15.11
CA ARG A 2 -47.33 -18.31 14.44
C ARG A 2 -47.42 -16.86 14.94
N HIS A 3 -46.45 -16.40 15.72
CA HIS A 3 -46.43 -15.05 16.31
C HIS A 3 -45.04 -14.38 16.25
N PHE A 4 -44.18 -14.75 15.30
CA PHE A 4 -42.99 -13.93 15.04
C PHE A 4 -43.42 -12.79 14.11
N PRO A 5 -43.44 -11.52 14.56
CA PRO A 5 -43.89 -10.43 13.72
C PRO A 5 -42.93 -10.29 12.55
N LYS A 6 -43.44 -10.31 11.31
CA LYS A 6 -42.62 -10.21 10.09
C LYS A 6 -41.72 -8.95 10.07
N TRP A 7 -42.12 -7.91 10.79
CA TRP A 7 -41.37 -6.66 10.98
C TRP A 7 -40.10 -6.83 11.83
N MET A 8 -40.09 -7.78 12.76
CA MET A 8 -38.92 -8.07 13.60
C MET A 8 -37.78 -8.69 12.79
N ILE A 9 -38.11 -9.43 11.72
CA ILE A 9 -37.12 -9.96 10.77
C ILE A 9 -36.43 -8.82 10.02
N VAL A 10 -37.17 -7.78 9.62
CA VAL A 10 -36.62 -6.60 8.93
C VAL A 10 -35.63 -5.84 9.83
N ILE A 11 -35.94 -5.73 11.13
CA ILE A 11 -35.05 -5.09 12.11
C ILE A 11 -33.75 -5.89 12.26
N VAL A 12 -33.83 -7.22 12.41
CA VAL A 12 -32.64 -8.08 12.52
C VAL A 12 -31.79 -8.00 11.25
N LEU A 13 -32.41 -8.04 10.07
CA LEU A 13 -31.70 -7.87 8.80
C LEU A 13 -31.04 -6.49 8.69
N GLY A 14 -31.69 -5.44 9.19
CA GLY A 14 -31.12 -4.09 9.25
C GLY A 14 -29.84 -4.03 10.10
N PHE A 15 -29.84 -4.66 11.27
CA PHE A 15 -28.63 -4.73 12.11
C PHE A 15 -27.50 -5.53 11.47
N ILE A 16 -27.83 -6.64 10.80
CA ILE A 16 -26.83 -7.43 10.05
C ILE A 16 -26.22 -6.58 8.93
N LEU A 17 -27.04 -5.87 8.15
CA LEU A 17 -26.57 -4.98 7.09
C LEU A 17 -25.66 -3.88 7.63
N ILE A 18 -26.06 -3.19 8.70
CA ILE A 18 -25.23 -2.15 9.34
C ILE A 18 -23.90 -2.76 9.81
N GLY A 19 -23.93 -3.92 10.46
CA GLY A 19 -22.73 -4.62 10.92
C GLY A 19 -21.78 -4.94 9.76
N THR A 20 -22.32 -5.44 8.63
CA THR A 20 -21.50 -5.71 7.44
C THR A 20 -20.89 -4.45 6.85
N ILE A 21 -21.65 -3.35 6.74
CA ILE A 21 -21.18 -2.07 6.22
C ILE A 21 -20.05 -1.52 7.08
N VAL A 22 -20.22 -1.52 8.41
CA VAL A 22 -19.18 -1.05 9.34
C VAL A 22 -17.92 -1.90 9.20
N PHE A 23 -18.06 -3.23 9.13
CA PHE A 23 -16.92 -4.14 9.00
C PHE A 23 -16.15 -3.94 7.69
N THR A 24 -16.83 -3.85 6.54
CA THR A 24 -16.18 -3.63 5.25
C THR A 24 -15.54 -2.24 5.15
N THR A 25 -16.19 -1.24 5.75
CA THR A 25 -15.69 0.14 5.77
C THR A 25 -14.43 0.27 6.64
N MET A 26 -14.40 -0.36 7.82
CA MET A 26 -13.20 -0.38 8.67
C MET A 26 -12.02 -1.05 7.98
N GLN A 27 -12.24 -2.17 7.27
CA GLN A 27 -11.18 -2.81 6.48
C GLN A 27 -10.67 -1.90 5.36
N SER A 28 -11.58 -1.20 4.67
CA SER A 28 -11.21 -0.27 3.59
C SER A 28 -10.40 0.92 4.09
N TYR A 29 -10.75 1.49 5.25
CA TYR A 29 -9.96 2.54 5.89
C TYR A 29 -8.57 2.05 6.27
N ARG A 30 -8.47 0.87 6.89
CA ARG A 30 -7.18 0.27 7.25
C ARG A 30 -6.31 0.04 6.00
N TYR A 31 -6.90 -0.47 4.92
CA TYR A 31 -6.21 -0.65 3.64
C TYR A 31 -5.71 0.67 3.04
N ASN A 32 -6.55 1.70 3.01
CA ASN A 32 -6.19 3.00 2.45
C ASN A 32 -5.10 3.71 3.25
N ASP A 33 -5.20 3.73 4.58
CA ASP A 33 -4.19 4.34 5.44
C ASP A 33 -2.84 3.63 5.29
N MET A 34 -2.86 2.30 5.25
CA MET A 34 -1.64 1.51 5.08
C MET A 34 -1.01 1.71 3.70
N THR A 35 -1.82 1.72 2.65
CA THR A 35 -1.40 2.05 1.28
C THR A 35 -0.80 3.44 1.20
N LYS A 36 -1.38 4.43 1.89
CA LYS A 36 -0.87 5.81 1.93
C LYS A 36 0.50 5.88 2.62
N GLN A 37 0.65 5.23 3.76
CA GLN A 37 1.94 5.17 4.46
C GLN A 37 3.01 4.44 3.64
N MET A 38 2.63 3.37 2.93
CA MET A 38 3.53 2.70 1.98
C MET A 38 3.96 3.65 0.87
N LYS A 39 3.04 4.44 0.30
CA LYS A 39 3.37 5.42 -0.75
C LYS A 39 4.32 6.50 -0.25
N GLU A 40 4.07 7.05 0.94
CA GLU A 40 4.93 8.07 1.55
C GLU A 40 6.33 7.51 1.85
N ALA A 41 6.42 6.33 2.45
CA ALA A 41 7.71 5.67 2.70
C ALA A 41 8.47 5.37 1.41
N ALA A 42 7.78 4.89 0.37
CA ALA A 42 8.37 4.65 -0.94
C ALA A 42 8.89 5.93 -1.59
N GLN A 43 8.10 7.01 -1.57
CA GLN A 43 8.49 8.29 -2.15
C GLN A 43 9.72 8.88 -1.46
N VAL A 44 9.77 8.82 -0.13
CA VAL A 44 10.94 9.30 0.64
C VAL A 44 12.17 8.42 0.37
N ALA A 45 12.01 7.10 0.35
CA ALA A 45 13.10 6.17 0.05
C ALA A 45 13.65 6.35 -1.37
N ILE A 46 12.77 6.54 -2.36
CA ILE A 46 13.16 6.83 -3.75
C ILE A 46 13.93 8.15 -3.81
N ASN A 47 13.38 9.23 -3.26
CA ASN A 47 14.03 10.55 -3.29
C ASN A 47 15.40 10.57 -2.62
N LYS A 48 15.61 9.72 -1.61
CA LYS A 48 16.89 9.59 -0.91
C LYS A 48 17.92 8.78 -1.69
N ASN A 49 17.48 7.75 -2.42
CA ASN A 49 18.35 6.79 -3.11
C ASN A 49 18.50 7.05 -4.62
N ILE A 50 17.74 7.98 -5.19
CA ILE A 50 17.92 8.41 -6.59
C ILE A 50 19.36 8.90 -6.79
N ASP A 51 20.00 8.37 -7.82
CA ASP A 51 21.28 8.88 -8.30
C ASP A 51 21.09 10.30 -8.86
N LYS A 52 21.62 11.28 -8.14
CA LYS A 52 21.52 12.71 -8.48
C LYS A 52 22.25 13.07 -9.77
N SER A 53 23.09 12.19 -10.33
CA SER A 53 23.74 12.42 -11.62
C SER A 53 22.77 12.30 -12.80
N ILE A 54 21.65 11.59 -12.64
CA ILE A 54 20.65 11.34 -13.69
C ILE A 54 19.50 12.36 -13.64
N ARG A 55 19.49 13.28 -12.66
CA ARG A 55 18.47 14.32 -12.46
C ARG A 55 18.21 15.25 -13.64
N VAL A 56 19.07 15.23 -14.66
CA VAL A 56 18.89 16.00 -15.91
C VAL A 56 17.79 15.38 -16.79
N ASP A 57 17.47 14.11 -16.59
CA ASP A 57 16.45 13.38 -17.34
C ASP A 57 15.37 12.88 -16.37
N GLU A 58 14.39 13.75 -16.16
CA GLU A 58 13.26 13.60 -15.24
C GLU A 58 12.48 12.27 -15.37
N THR A 59 12.61 11.60 -16.51
CA THR A 59 11.96 10.32 -16.82
C THR A 59 12.76 9.07 -16.41
N LYS A 60 14.02 9.24 -15.97
CA LYS A 60 14.96 8.13 -15.74
C LYS A 60 15.27 7.94 -14.27
N LEU A 61 14.73 6.86 -13.71
CA LEU A 61 14.93 6.49 -12.31
C LEU A 61 16.04 5.44 -12.21
N SER A 62 17.11 5.72 -11.46
CA SER A 62 18.16 4.75 -11.11
C SER A 62 18.53 4.90 -9.64
N PHE A 63 18.58 3.78 -8.92
CA PHE A 63 18.94 3.70 -7.51
C PHE A 63 19.42 2.27 -7.20
N VAL A 64 20.11 2.13 -6.06
CA VAL A 64 20.56 0.83 -5.55
C VAL A 64 19.40 0.13 -4.83
N GLU A 65 18.92 -1.00 -5.35
CA GLU A 65 17.76 -1.74 -4.83
C GLU A 65 17.91 -2.07 -3.33
N THR A 66 19.11 -2.49 -2.88
CA THR A 66 19.36 -2.84 -1.48
C THR A 66 19.27 -1.67 -0.52
N GLU A 67 19.72 -0.47 -0.92
CA GLU A 67 19.63 0.74 -0.11
C GLU A 67 18.18 1.24 -0.05
N PHE A 68 17.48 1.22 -1.18
CA PHE A 68 16.05 1.53 -1.25
C PHE A 68 15.22 0.62 -0.34
N GLU A 69 15.42 -0.70 -0.41
CA GLU A 69 14.67 -1.63 0.43
C GLU A 69 14.93 -1.42 1.91
N LYS A 70 16.18 -1.16 2.28
CA LYS A 70 16.57 -0.91 3.68
C LYS A 70 15.92 0.37 4.20
N ASP A 71 15.99 1.44 3.42
CA ASP A 71 15.38 2.73 3.79
C ASP A 71 13.86 2.63 3.82
N PHE A 72 13.24 1.96 2.85
CA PHE A 72 11.80 1.70 2.85
C PHE A 72 11.37 0.94 4.10
N LYS A 73 12.03 -0.18 4.42
CA LYS A 73 11.73 -0.99 5.62
C LYS A 73 11.91 -0.16 6.89
N SER A 74 12.94 0.69 6.96
CA SER A 74 13.17 1.56 8.12
C SER A 74 12.09 2.63 8.28
N LEU A 75 11.75 3.34 7.21
CA LEU A 75 10.72 4.39 7.21
C LEU A 75 9.33 3.82 7.48
N PHE A 76 9.02 2.68 6.85
CA PHE A 76 7.75 2.00 7.04
C PHE A 76 7.61 1.50 8.48
N ASN A 77 8.59 0.77 9.02
CA ASN A 77 8.52 0.27 10.39
C ASN A 77 8.50 1.38 11.46
N LYS A 78 9.09 2.55 11.18
CA LYS A 78 9.09 3.68 12.14
C LYS A 78 7.69 4.26 12.37
N ASN A 79 6.85 4.24 11.35
CA ASN A 79 5.53 4.87 11.38
C ASN A 79 4.39 3.89 11.70
N GLN A 80 4.69 2.61 11.89
CA GLN A 80 3.67 1.56 12.04
C GLN A 80 3.52 1.07 13.48
N ASN A 81 2.27 0.96 13.92
CA ASN A 81 1.90 0.36 15.21
C ASN A 81 1.65 -1.15 15.13
N PHE A 82 1.77 -1.77 13.95
CA PHE A 82 1.54 -3.20 13.75
C PHE A 82 2.79 -3.91 13.20
N LYS A 83 2.86 -5.23 13.42
CA LYS A 83 4.00 -6.03 12.99
C LYS A 83 3.87 -6.43 11.53
N VAL A 84 4.94 -6.22 10.77
CA VAL A 84 5.03 -6.70 9.39
C VAL A 84 5.61 -8.11 9.39
N LYS A 85 4.95 -9.04 8.71
CA LYS A 85 5.39 -10.43 8.56
C LYS A 85 6.39 -10.57 7.42
N SER A 86 6.13 -9.93 6.28
CA SER A 86 7.03 -9.98 5.12
C SER A 86 6.91 -8.76 4.21
N PHE A 87 8.00 -8.49 3.49
CA PHE A 87 8.09 -7.49 2.43
C PHE A 87 8.49 -8.18 1.13
N SER A 88 7.90 -7.76 0.01
CA SER A 88 8.26 -8.20 -1.33
C SER A 88 8.32 -6.99 -2.26
N PHE A 89 9.35 -6.95 -3.10
CA PHE A 89 9.62 -5.87 -4.03
C PHE A 89 9.78 -6.47 -5.42
N ASP A 90 9.00 -5.99 -6.38
CA ASP A 90 9.16 -6.32 -7.81
C ASP A 90 9.54 -5.06 -8.58
N TYR A 91 10.59 -5.14 -9.38
CA TYR A 91 11.11 -4.03 -10.16
C TYR A 91 10.84 -4.25 -11.66
N LEU A 92 10.23 -3.27 -12.31
CA LEU A 92 10.08 -3.23 -13.76
C LEU A 92 11.12 -2.28 -14.34
N LYS A 93 12.06 -2.82 -15.14
CA LYS A 93 13.08 -2.03 -15.85
C LYS A 93 12.65 -1.78 -17.30
N SER A 94 13.01 -0.61 -17.84
CA SER A 94 12.89 -0.28 -19.26
C SER A 94 14.01 -0.93 -20.06
N SER A 95 13.90 -0.94 -21.39
CA SER A 95 14.93 -1.44 -22.32
C SER A 95 16.30 -0.81 -22.07
N ASP A 96 16.30 0.43 -21.57
CA ASP A 96 17.48 1.26 -21.38
C ASP A 96 18.11 1.06 -19.98
N GLY A 97 17.61 0.10 -19.19
CA GLY A 97 18.13 -0.26 -17.86
C GLY A 97 17.58 0.54 -16.68
N PHE A 98 16.79 1.60 -16.93
CA PHE A 98 16.16 2.43 -15.89
C PHE A 98 14.90 1.79 -15.31
N TYR A 99 14.55 2.12 -14.06
CA TYR A 99 13.32 1.62 -13.42
C TYR A 99 12.09 2.38 -13.91
N LYS A 100 11.11 1.65 -14.45
CA LYS A 100 9.81 2.14 -14.90
C LYS A 100 8.74 2.03 -13.81
N ALA A 101 8.77 0.96 -13.03
CA ALA A 101 7.84 0.78 -11.93
C ALA A 101 8.44 -0.05 -10.80
N ILE A 102 7.97 0.19 -9.58
CA ILE A 102 8.32 -0.57 -8.39
C ILE A 102 7.00 -1.00 -7.76
N LYS A 103 6.79 -2.31 -7.66
CA LYS A 103 5.67 -2.88 -6.92
C LYS A 103 6.17 -3.29 -5.55
N ILE A 104 5.49 -2.84 -4.51
CA ILE A 104 5.82 -3.17 -3.12
C ILE A 104 4.62 -3.88 -2.52
N LYS A 105 4.86 -5.07 -1.97
CA LYS A 105 3.89 -5.86 -1.22
C LYS A 105 4.34 -5.98 0.23
N VAL A 106 3.42 -5.72 1.13
CA VAL A 106 3.58 -5.86 2.58
C VAL A 106 2.51 -6.82 3.06
N ILE A 107 2.90 -7.85 3.82
CA ILE A 107 1.98 -8.75 4.50
C ILE A 107 2.07 -8.46 5.99
N ASP A 108 0.94 -8.09 6.60
CA ASP A 108 0.86 -7.89 8.04
C ASP A 108 0.79 -9.22 8.82
N ASP A 109 0.75 -9.12 10.14
CA ASP A 109 0.61 -10.26 11.05
C ASP A 109 -0.77 -10.95 10.97
N GLN A 110 -1.76 -10.31 10.34
CA GLN A 110 -3.09 -10.84 10.08
C GLN A 110 -3.20 -11.48 8.68
N ASP A 111 -2.07 -11.74 8.01
CA ASP A 111 -2.00 -12.27 6.64
C ASP A 111 -2.76 -11.40 5.61
N SER A 112 -2.99 -10.12 5.91
CA SER A 112 -3.60 -9.17 4.98
C SER A 112 -2.52 -8.63 4.02
N PRO A 113 -2.67 -8.81 2.70
CA PRO A 113 -1.73 -8.29 1.72
C PRO A 113 -2.08 -6.83 1.37
N TYR A 114 -1.09 -5.95 1.47
CA TYR A 114 -1.19 -4.56 1.03
C TYR A 114 -0.18 -4.34 -0.09
N GLN A 115 -0.64 -3.77 -1.20
CA GLN A 115 0.18 -3.59 -2.38
C GLN A 115 0.10 -2.16 -2.90
N ILE A 116 1.26 -1.59 -3.18
CA ILE A 116 1.38 -0.36 -3.95
C ILE A 116 2.20 -0.59 -5.21
N THR A 117 1.90 0.18 -6.25
CA THR A 117 2.75 0.26 -7.44
C THR A 117 3.12 1.72 -7.62
N PHE A 118 4.42 1.99 -7.59
CA PHE A 118 4.98 3.28 -7.95
C PHE A 118 5.40 3.20 -9.42
N VAL A 119 4.92 4.10 -10.26
CA VAL A 119 5.29 4.19 -11.68
C VAL A 119 6.09 5.46 -11.86
N SER A 120 7.20 5.42 -12.59
CA SER A 120 8.11 6.56 -12.76
C SER A 120 7.56 7.71 -13.62
N ASP A 121 6.34 7.59 -14.17
CA ASP A 121 5.68 8.61 -15.01
C ASP A 121 5.22 9.87 -14.24
N PHE A 122 5.79 10.16 -13.07
CA PHE A 122 5.36 11.26 -12.18
C PHE A 122 5.70 12.69 -12.65
N LEU A 123 5.97 12.95 -13.93
CA LEU A 123 6.28 14.31 -14.42
C LEU A 123 5.48 14.75 -15.66
N ASN A 124 4.28 14.19 -15.86
CA ASN A 124 3.30 14.69 -16.84
C ASN A 124 1.95 15.06 -16.17
N ASP A 125 1.99 15.92 -15.15
CA ASP A 125 0.83 16.70 -14.68
C ASP A 125 1.25 18.14 -14.35
#